data_AF-A0A2V8K3C6-F1
#
_entry.id   AF-A0A2V8K3C6-F1
#
_cell.length_a   1.000
_cell.length_b   1.000
_cell.length_c   1.000
_cell.angle_alpha   90.00
_cell.angle_beta   90.00
_cell.angle_gamma   90.00
#
_symmetry.space_group_name_H-M   'P 1'
#
loop_
_entity.id
_entity.type
_entity.pdbx_description
1 polymer ?
#
loop_
_entity_poly.entity_id
_entity_poly.type
_entity_poly.pdbx_seq_one_letter_code
_entity_poly.pdbx_strand_id
1 'polypeptide(L)'
;FGALANKTYGNGPFGVSATASSGLAVSFGAAGTCSITGTTVTIIGAGSCSITASQSGNASYNAAPDVLQTFSIGKASLTVTADSKSKQYSDAVPPLTASITGFVAGDTAGVLSGAPSLGTTATTSSAPGTYPISVALGTLTAANYQFASFVPATLTIVAEDAVVTYTGDTTATTSAPTGASTASVVLAAAVAEAADGSLGNTLPGKLVRFSVFASNNRSAVVVMATVGGDNTASVTVALGDDTYTVRLELVTNAEYAAAPSNATVTVVRKKK
;
A
#
# COMPACT_ATOMS: atom_id res chain seq x y z
N PHE A 1 -52.26 -8.66 17.75
CA PHE A 1 -50.84 -8.86 17.39
C PHE A 1 -50.38 -7.69 16.53
N GLY A 2 -49.53 -6.82 17.08
CA GLY A 2 -49.15 -5.55 16.44
C GLY A 2 -48.08 -5.73 15.36
N ALA A 3 -47.90 -4.71 14.52
CA ALA A 3 -46.88 -4.69 13.48
C ALA A 3 -45.46 -4.83 14.08
N LEU A 4 -44.61 -5.57 13.37
CA LEU A 4 -43.22 -5.79 13.77
C LEU A 4 -42.30 -4.81 13.03
N ALA A 5 -41.32 -4.26 13.75
CA ALA A 5 -40.34 -3.35 13.16
C ALA A 5 -39.31 -4.14 12.32
N ASN A 6 -38.85 -3.52 11.23
CA ASN A 6 -37.75 -4.04 10.42
C ASN A 6 -36.49 -4.23 11.26
N LYS A 7 -35.68 -5.21 10.87
CA LYS A 7 -34.43 -5.59 11.52
C LYS A 7 -33.27 -5.55 10.54
N THR A 8 -32.06 -5.72 11.04
CA THR A 8 -30.86 -5.94 10.23
C THR A 8 -30.25 -7.27 10.64
N TYR A 9 -29.67 -7.98 9.67
CA TYR A 9 -28.90 -9.18 9.95
C TYR A 9 -27.83 -8.93 11.03
N GLY A 10 -27.70 -9.85 11.97
CA GLY A 10 -26.86 -9.69 13.17
C GLY A 10 -27.50 -8.99 14.36
N ASN A 11 -28.73 -8.44 14.24
CA ASN A 11 -29.48 -8.07 15.43
C ASN A 11 -29.79 -9.32 16.27
N GLY A 12 -29.69 -9.18 17.60
CA GLY A 12 -29.98 -10.27 18.53
C GLY A 12 -31.46 -10.70 18.53
N PRO A 13 -31.78 -11.83 19.18
CA PRO A 13 -33.16 -12.30 19.31
C PRO A 13 -34.07 -11.27 19.97
N PHE A 14 -35.35 -11.28 19.62
CA PHE A 14 -36.33 -10.34 20.19
C PHE A 14 -37.66 -11.03 20.50
N GLY A 15 -38.37 -10.51 21.50
CA GLY A 15 -39.66 -11.03 21.91
C GLY A 15 -40.82 -10.53 21.05
N VAL A 16 -41.84 -11.37 20.89
CA VAL A 16 -43.14 -11.00 20.34
C VAL A 16 -44.25 -11.31 21.34
N SER A 17 -45.36 -10.59 21.25
CA SER A 17 -46.52 -10.80 22.12
C SER A 17 -47.82 -10.52 21.38
N ALA A 18 -48.85 -11.27 21.74
CA ALA A 18 -50.20 -11.09 21.24
C ALA A 18 -51.18 -11.43 22.37
N THR A 19 -52.29 -10.69 22.42
CA THR A 19 -53.36 -10.91 23.39
C THR A 19 -54.61 -11.29 22.62
N ALA A 20 -55.43 -12.13 23.23
CA ALA A 20 -56.74 -12.46 22.72
C ALA A 20 -57.81 -12.19 23.79
N SER A 21 -58.96 -11.67 23.37
CA SER A 21 -60.04 -11.27 24.27
C SER A 21 -60.68 -12.44 25.02
N SER A 22 -60.55 -13.66 24.51
CA SER A 22 -60.98 -14.90 25.17
C SER A 22 -60.07 -15.33 26.32
N GLY A 23 -58.88 -14.73 26.46
CA GLY A 23 -57.87 -15.12 27.45
C GLY A 23 -57.13 -16.44 27.14
N LEU A 24 -57.46 -17.13 26.05
CA LEU A 24 -56.75 -18.35 25.65
C LEU A 24 -55.34 -18.03 25.13
N ALA A 25 -54.43 -18.98 25.30
CA ALA A 25 -53.04 -18.84 24.87
C ALA A 25 -52.92 -18.61 23.36
N VAL A 26 -51.94 -17.78 22.99
CA VAL A 26 -51.56 -17.54 21.60
C VAL A 26 -50.22 -18.22 21.33
N SER A 27 -50.18 -19.02 20.26
CA SER A 27 -48.95 -19.63 19.75
C SER A 27 -48.43 -18.84 18.55
N PHE A 28 -47.12 -18.93 18.30
CA PHE A 28 -46.49 -18.26 17.17
C PHE A 28 -45.79 -19.24 16.23
N GLY A 29 -45.92 -19.00 14.93
CA GLY A 29 -45.12 -19.64 13.87
C GLY A 29 -44.30 -18.61 13.12
N ALA A 30 -43.16 -19.02 12.55
CA ALA A 30 -42.29 -18.17 11.72
C ALA A 30 -42.09 -18.78 10.33
N ALA A 31 -41.98 -17.93 9.32
CA ALA A 31 -41.60 -18.30 7.97
C ALA A 31 -40.63 -17.27 7.35
N GLY A 32 -39.82 -17.70 6.39
CA GLY A 32 -38.81 -16.86 5.74
C GLY A 32 -37.45 -16.90 6.44
N THR A 33 -36.84 -15.74 6.64
CA THR A 33 -35.43 -15.59 7.08
C THR A 33 -35.27 -15.47 8.61
N CYS A 34 -36.18 -16.10 9.35
CA CYS A 34 -36.24 -16.06 10.81
C CYS A 34 -36.81 -17.38 11.36
N SER A 35 -36.55 -17.64 12.64
CA SER A 35 -37.21 -18.71 13.41
C SER A 35 -37.84 -18.13 14.67
N ILE A 36 -38.76 -18.88 15.27
CA ILE A 36 -39.34 -18.54 16.57
C ILE A 36 -39.34 -19.77 17.47
N THR A 37 -38.97 -19.59 18.74
CA THR A 37 -39.11 -20.60 19.80
C THR A 37 -39.85 -19.97 20.97
N GLY A 38 -41.03 -20.49 21.29
CA GLY A 38 -41.96 -19.85 22.23
C GLY A 38 -42.38 -18.48 21.71
N THR A 39 -41.89 -17.42 22.35
CA THR A 39 -42.15 -16.02 21.97
C THR A 39 -40.89 -15.29 21.47
N THR A 40 -39.75 -15.98 21.34
CA THR A 40 -38.48 -15.36 20.96
C THR A 40 -38.17 -15.63 19.49
N VAL A 41 -38.13 -14.56 18.71
CA VAL A 41 -37.75 -14.58 17.29
C VAL A 41 -36.22 -14.46 17.18
N THR A 42 -35.61 -15.34 16.39
CA THR A 42 -34.18 -15.29 16.04
C THR A 42 -34.03 -15.03 14.55
N ILE A 43 -33.14 -14.10 14.21
CA ILE A 43 -32.80 -13.74 12.83
C ILE A 43 -31.83 -14.77 12.26
N ILE A 44 -32.11 -15.27 11.06
CA ILE A 44 -31.28 -16.29 10.38
C ILE A 44 -30.57 -15.69 9.15
N GLY A 45 -31.18 -14.72 8.48
CA GLY A 45 -30.60 -14.10 7.29
C GLY A 45 -31.29 -12.79 6.92
N ALA A 46 -30.75 -12.10 5.92
CA ALA A 46 -31.40 -10.93 5.33
C ALA A 46 -32.48 -11.37 4.33
N GLY A 47 -33.60 -10.65 4.31
CA GLY A 47 -34.75 -11.00 3.48
C GLY A 47 -36.08 -10.63 4.15
N SER A 48 -37.14 -11.34 3.79
CA SER A 48 -38.46 -11.19 4.43
C SER A 48 -38.60 -12.21 5.55
N CYS A 49 -39.22 -11.80 6.66
CA CYS A 49 -39.64 -12.67 7.75
C CYS A 49 -41.11 -12.41 8.05
N SER A 50 -41.87 -13.47 8.26
CA SER A 50 -43.25 -13.37 8.73
C SER A 50 -43.46 -14.20 9.99
N ILE A 51 -44.24 -13.63 10.91
CA ILE A 51 -44.68 -14.27 12.15
C ILE A 51 -46.20 -14.37 12.11
N THR A 52 -46.73 -15.58 12.35
CA THR A 52 -48.17 -15.84 12.46
C THR A 52 -48.52 -16.03 13.92
N ALA A 53 -49.46 -15.24 14.43
CA ALA A 53 -50.06 -15.45 15.75
C ALA A 53 -51.37 -16.23 15.58
N SER A 54 -51.45 -17.38 16.22
CA SER A 54 -52.58 -18.31 16.13
C SER A 54 -53.18 -18.57 17.50
N GLN A 55 -54.51 -18.56 17.59
CA GLN A 55 -55.24 -18.98 18.78
C GLN A 55 -56.24 -20.08 18.42
N SER A 56 -56.03 -21.27 19.00
CA SER A 56 -57.00 -22.35 18.94
C SER A 56 -58.23 -22.04 19.80
N GLY A 57 -59.39 -22.51 19.34
CA GLY A 57 -60.64 -22.45 20.11
C GLY A 57 -60.69 -23.49 21.22
N ASN A 58 -61.80 -23.47 21.96
CA ASN A 58 -62.16 -24.47 22.97
C ASN A 58 -63.69 -24.68 22.97
N ALA A 59 -64.24 -25.26 24.05
CA ALA A 59 -65.69 -25.50 24.17
C ALA A 59 -66.55 -24.22 24.25
N SER A 60 -65.97 -23.08 24.62
CA SER A 60 -66.68 -21.81 24.84
C SER A 60 -66.39 -20.75 23.77
N TYR A 61 -65.26 -20.87 23.09
CA TYR A 61 -64.80 -19.91 22.07
C TYR A 61 -64.35 -20.65 20.82
N ASN A 62 -64.80 -20.17 19.66
CA ASN A 62 -64.24 -20.62 18.38
C ASN A 62 -62.77 -20.20 18.24
N ALA A 63 -62.02 -20.88 17.37
CA ALA A 63 -60.67 -20.45 17.03
C ALA A 63 -60.68 -19.03 16.46
N ALA A 64 -59.73 -18.21 16.87
CA ALA A 64 -59.58 -16.86 16.31
C ALA A 64 -58.91 -16.95 14.94
N PRO A 65 -59.23 -16.04 14.00
CA PRO A 65 -58.47 -15.91 12.76
C PRO A 65 -57.00 -15.63 13.05
N ASP A 66 -56.11 -16.27 12.29
CA ASP A 66 -54.68 -16.03 12.38
C ASP A 66 -54.35 -14.58 11.99
N VAL A 67 -53.40 -13.99 12.72
CA VAL A 67 -52.87 -12.65 12.39
C VAL A 67 -51.42 -12.79 11.95
N LEU A 68 -51.16 -12.47 10.69
CA LEU A 68 -49.83 -12.47 10.10
C LEU A 68 -49.19 -11.09 10.21
N GLN A 69 -47.93 -11.03 10.61
CA GLN A 69 -47.11 -9.82 10.56
C GLN A 69 -45.81 -10.10 9.81
N THR A 70 -45.54 -9.30 8.78
CA THR A 70 -44.35 -9.41 7.93
C THR A 70 -43.46 -8.19 8.12
N PHE A 71 -42.15 -8.40 8.22
CA PHE A 71 -41.16 -7.34 8.30
C PHE A 71 -39.90 -7.69 7.50
N SER A 72 -39.12 -6.68 7.13
CA SER A 72 -37.88 -6.89 6.40
C SER A 72 -36.68 -7.00 7.35
N ILE A 73 -35.73 -7.85 6.96
CA ILE A 73 -34.42 -7.98 7.56
C ILE A 73 -33.41 -7.46 6.53
N GLY A 74 -32.89 -6.26 6.76
CA GLY A 74 -31.86 -5.64 5.94
C GLY A 74 -30.53 -6.38 6.02
N LYS A 75 -29.69 -6.20 5.00
CA LYS A 75 -28.33 -6.74 4.99
C LYS A 75 -27.44 -5.98 5.98
N ALA A 76 -26.54 -6.68 6.65
CA ALA A 76 -25.49 -6.05 7.45
C ALA A 76 -24.48 -5.34 6.54
N SER A 77 -23.89 -4.24 7.01
CA SER A 77 -22.94 -3.46 6.20
C SER A 77 -21.51 -3.91 6.44
N LEU A 78 -20.78 -4.13 5.35
CA LEU A 78 -19.34 -4.40 5.35
C LEU A 78 -18.58 -3.20 4.78
N THR A 79 -17.35 -3.05 5.27
CA THR A 79 -16.36 -2.08 4.79
C THR A 79 -15.22 -2.83 4.13
N VAL A 80 -14.87 -2.43 2.90
CA VAL A 80 -13.69 -2.94 2.17
C VAL A 80 -12.60 -1.91 2.24
N THR A 81 -11.44 -2.28 2.78
CA THR A 81 -10.28 -1.39 2.96
C THR A 81 -9.12 -1.91 2.15
N ALA A 82 -8.60 -1.13 1.21
CA ALA A 82 -7.36 -1.47 0.54
C ALA A 82 -6.19 -1.48 1.55
N ASP A 83 -5.23 -2.37 1.37
CA ASP A 83 -4.03 -2.39 2.19
C ASP A 83 -2.96 -1.51 1.55
N SER A 84 -2.34 -0.62 2.34
CA SER A 84 -1.19 0.14 1.85
C SER A 84 -0.03 -0.79 1.50
N LYS A 85 0.70 -0.44 0.44
CA LYS A 85 1.83 -1.21 -0.08
C LYS A 85 3.04 -0.31 -0.24
N SER A 86 4.20 -0.93 -0.38
CA SER A 86 5.41 -0.24 -0.82
C SER A 86 6.19 -1.08 -1.83
N LYS A 87 7.01 -0.40 -2.62
CA LYS A 87 8.03 -0.97 -3.51
C LYS A 87 9.21 -0.01 -3.61
N GLN A 88 10.37 -0.49 -4.01
CA GLN A 88 11.47 0.39 -4.38
C GLN A 88 11.32 0.83 -5.84
N TYR A 89 12.18 1.71 -6.34
CA TYR A 89 12.03 2.20 -7.71
C TYR A 89 12.33 1.05 -8.68
N SER A 90 11.77 1.08 -9.90
CA SER A 90 11.95 0.00 -10.89
C SER A 90 11.33 -1.37 -10.57
N ASP A 91 11.03 -1.66 -9.30
CA ASP A 91 10.37 -2.92 -8.89
C ASP A 91 9.01 -3.14 -9.55
N ALA A 92 8.60 -4.41 -9.65
CA ALA A 92 7.24 -4.74 -10.03
C ALA A 92 6.23 -4.16 -9.02
N VAL A 93 5.07 -3.70 -9.49
CA VAL A 93 3.99 -3.30 -8.57
C VAL A 93 3.53 -4.55 -7.81
N PRO A 94 3.58 -4.55 -6.45
CA PRO A 94 3.19 -5.72 -5.69
C PRO A 94 1.69 -6.01 -5.86
N PRO A 95 1.26 -7.27 -5.69
CA PRO A 95 -0.16 -7.60 -5.69
C PRO A 95 -0.92 -6.73 -4.68
N LEU A 96 -1.94 -6.02 -5.17
CA LEU A 96 -2.80 -5.20 -4.33
C LEU A 96 -3.73 -6.13 -3.53
N THR A 97 -3.92 -5.83 -2.25
CA THR A 97 -4.78 -6.60 -1.36
C THR A 97 -5.75 -5.69 -0.62
N ALA A 98 -6.80 -6.27 -0.06
CA ALA A 98 -7.78 -5.57 0.75
C ALA A 98 -8.28 -6.46 1.89
N SER A 99 -8.67 -5.82 2.98
CA SER A 99 -9.33 -6.42 4.13
C SER A 99 -10.79 -6.00 4.20
N ILE A 100 -11.66 -6.91 4.66
CA ILE A 100 -13.09 -6.67 4.79
C ILE A 100 -13.47 -6.83 6.26
N THR A 101 -14.20 -5.86 6.80
CA THR A 101 -14.64 -5.83 8.21
C THR A 101 -16.13 -5.52 8.33
N GLY A 102 -16.69 -5.74 9.52
CA GLY A 102 -18.13 -5.53 9.81
C GLY A 102 -18.96 -6.82 9.84
N PHE A 103 -18.33 -8.00 9.81
CA PHE A 103 -19.02 -9.27 9.97
C PHE A 103 -19.71 -9.36 11.34
N VAL A 104 -20.89 -9.96 11.34
CA VAL A 104 -21.74 -10.17 12.52
C VAL A 104 -22.10 -11.65 12.63
N ALA A 105 -22.80 -12.05 13.69
CA ALA A 105 -23.25 -13.44 13.89
C ALA A 105 -22.13 -14.50 13.91
N GLY A 106 -20.87 -14.10 14.15
CA GLY A 106 -19.72 -15.00 14.11
C GLY A 106 -19.25 -15.35 12.69
N ASP A 107 -19.79 -14.70 11.66
CA ASP A 107 -19.38 -14.91 10.28
C ASP A 107 -17.94 -14.44 10.04
N THR A 108 -17.34 -15.01 8.99
CA THR A 108 -16.02 -14.63 8.48
C THR A 108 -16.09 -14.38 6.98
N ALA A 109 -14.96 -14.05 6.35
CA ALA A 109 -14.88 -13.85 4.90
C ALA A 109 -15.34 -15.07 4.05
N GLY A 110 -15.47 -16.26 4.65
CA GLY A 110 -15.98 -17.46 3.97
C GLY A 110 -17.45 -17.36 3.50
N VAL A 111 -18.21 -16.37 4.00
CA VAL A 111 -19.59 -16.10 3.53
C VAL A 111 -19.65 -15.20 2.28
N LEU A 112 -18.49 -14.75 1.81
CA LEU A 112 -18.34 -13.89 0.64
C LEU A 112 -17.96 -14.71 -0.59
N SER A 113 -18.38 -14.22 -1.76
CA SER A 113 -17.96 -14.72 -3.07
C SER A 113 -17.39 -13.58 -3.93
N GLY A 114 -16.45 -13.90 -4.81
CA GLY A 114 -15.79 -12.92 -5.67
C GLY A 114 -14.65 -12.17 -4.98
N ALA A 115 -14.21 -11.06 -5.57
CA ALA A 115 -13.09 -10.27 -5.08
C ALA A 115 -13.31 -8.77 -5.34
N PRO A 116 -12.75 -7.89 -4.49
CA PRO A 116 -12.80 -6.45 -4.73
C PRO A 116 -11.99 -6.11 -5.98
N SER A 117 -12.36 -5.01 -6.64
CA SER A 117 -11.53 -4.42 -7.70
C SER A 117 -10.57 -3.43 -7.06
N LEU A 118 -9.27 -3.68 -7.25
CA LEU A 118 -8.19 -2.83 -6.76
C LEU A 118 -7.41 -2.28 -7.94
N GLY A 119 -7.01 -1.02 -7.87
CA GLY A 119 -6.27 -0.38 -8.94
C GLY A 119 -5.29 0.66 -8.43
N THR A 120 -4.24 0.91 -9.22
CA THR A 120 -3.33 2.03 -9.04
C THR A 120 -2.86 2.51 -10.40
N THR A 121 -2.49 3.78 -10.52
CA THR A 121 -1.85 4.33 -11.72
C THR A 121 -0.34 4.13 -11.73
N ALA A 122 0.24 3.70 -10.60
CA ALA A 122 1.65 3.39 -10.50
C ALA A 122 2.04 2.22 -11.43
N THR A 123 3.20 2.36 -12.04
CA THR A 123 3.85 1.38 -12.91
C THR A 123 5.20 1.00 -12.32
N THR A 124 5.90 0.06 -12.96
CA THR A 124 7.29 -0.27 -12.60
C THR A 124 8.23 0.93 -12.69
N SER A 125 8.03 1.80 -13.70
CA SER A 125 8.82 2.99 -13.99
C SER A 125 8.32 4.29 -13.33
N SER A 126 7.28 4.23 -12.51
CA SER A 126 6.76 5.39 -11.80
C SER A 126 7.80 5.92 -10.81
N ALA A 127 8.04 7.22 -10.84
CA ALA A 127 9.01 7.88 -9.95
C ALA A 127 8.66 7.66 -8.47
N PRO A 128 9.64 7.72 -7.56
CA PRO A 128 9.34 7.62 -6.13
C PRO A 128 8.39 8.71 -5.65
N GLY A 129 7.50 8.32 -4.74
CA GLY A 129 6.35 9.11 -4.34
C GLY A 129 5.21 8.26 -3.82
N THR A 130 4.06 8.90 -3.59
CA THR A 130 2.85 8.21 -3.10
C THR A 130 1.80 8.18 -4.20
N TYR A 131 1.28 7.00 -4.46
CA TYR A 131 0.26 6.74 -5.48
C TYR A 131 -1.01 6.20 -4.82
N PRO A 132 -2.21 6.64 -5.24
CA PRO A 132 -3.45 6.11 -4.69
C PRO A 132 -3.65 4.65 -5.10
N ILE A 133 -4.14 3.85 -4.17
CA ILE A 133 -4.75 2.55 -4.41
C ILE A 133 -6.27 2.74 -4.30
N SER A 134 -6.95 2.67 -5.43
CA SER A 134 -8.41 2.68 -5.48
C SER A 134 -8.96 1.31 -5.11
N VAL A 135 -10.12 1.31 -4.47
CA VAL A 135 -10.86 0.10 -4.14
C VAL A 135 -12.33 0.28 -4.50
N ALA A 136 -12.90 -0.75 -5.12
CA ALA A 136 -14.29 -0.80 -5.55
C ALA A 136 -14.85 -2.21 -5.39
N LEU A 137 -16.17 -2.34 -5.57
CA LEU A 137 -16.90 -3.59 -5.35
C LEU A 137 -16.32 -4.79 -6.12
N GLY A 138 -15.89 -4.59 -7.37
CA GLY A 138 -15.46 -5.69 -8.23
C GLY A 138 -16.59 -6.71 -8.40
N THR A 139 -16.31 -7.97 -8.07
CA THR A 139 -17.26 -9.09 -8.14
C THR A 139 -17.76 -9.54 -6.77
N LEU A 140 -17.49 -8.76 -5.72
CA LEU A 140 -17.90 -9.10 -4.36
C LEU A 140 -19.41 -9.24 -4.23
N THR A 141 -19.83 -10.37 -3.68
CA THR A 141 -21.24 -10.66 -3.38
C THR A 141 -21.37 -11.38 -2.04
N ALA A 142 -22.52 -11.18 -1.39
CA ALA A 142 -22.87 -11.83 -0.14
C ALA A 142 -24.40 -11.90 0.02
N ALA A 143 -24.89 -13.00 0.60
CA ALA A 143 -26.32 -13.17 0.85
C ALA A 143 -26.83 -12.17 1.90
N ASN A 144 -26.19 -12.15 3.06
CA ASN A 144 -26.64 -11.38 4.24
C ASN A 144 -25.96 -10.02 4.41
N TYR A 145 -25.04 -9.66 3.52
CA TYR A 145 -24.23 -8.44 3.62
C TYR A 145 -24.30 -7.55 2.38
N GLN A 146 -24.17 -6.25 2.61
CA GLN A 146 -23.97 -5.23 1.58
C GLN A 146 -22.63 -4.54 1.81
N PHE A 147 -21.94 -4.17 0.74
CA PHE A 147 -20.66 -3.43 0.82
C PHE A 147 -20.97 -1.95 0.78
N ALA A 148 -21.02 -1.32 1.96
CA ALA A 148 -21.50 0.04 2.12
C ALA A 148 -20.37 1.08 2.02
N SER A 149 -19.12 0.67 2.28
CA SER A 149 -17.97 1.58 2.31
C SER A 149 -16.73 0.95 1.67
N PHE A 150 -15.97 1.80 0.99
CA PHE A 150 -14.76 1.49 0.25
C PHE A 150 -13.69 2.51 0.66
N VAL A 151 -12.68 2.05 1.39
CA VAL A 151 -11.63 2.91 1.94
C VAL A 151 -10.35 2.72 1.13
N PRO A 152 -9.93 3.73 0.33
CA PRO A 152 -8.72 3.65 -0.47
C PRO A 152 -7.46 3.64 0.41
N ALA A 153 -6.34 3.24 -0.18
CA ALA A 153 -5.04 3.22 0.46
C ALA A 153 -3.97 3.83 -0.46
N THR A 154 -2.70 3.64 -0.11
CA THR A 154 -1.58 4.19 -0.87
C THR A 154 -0.53 3.13 -1.18
N LEU A 155 0.05 3.24 -2.37
CA LEU A 155 1.31 2.60 -2.74
C LEU A 155 2.42 3.65 -2.59
N THR A 156 3.38 3.39 -1.72
CA THR A 156 4.58 4.22 -1.57
C THR A 156 5.72 3.63 -2.39
N ILE A 157 6.21 4.37 -3.37
CA ILE A 157 7.42 4.05 -4.12
C ILE A 157 8.57 4.78 -3.44
N VAL A 158 9.56 4.04 -2.96
CA VAL A 158 10.78 4.58 -2.35
C VAL A 158 11.87 4.65 -3.41
N ALA A 159 12.82 5.57 -3.25
CA ALA A 159 14.03 5.59 -4.07
C ALA A 159 14.82 4.29 -3.91
N GLU A 160 15.50 3.90 -4.98
CA GLU A 160 16.42 2.77 -4.96
C GLU A 160 17.73 3.16 -4.24
N ASP A 161 18.28 2.23 -3.47
CA ASP A 161 19.58 2.41 -2.87
C ASP A 161 20.70 2.19 -3.92
N ALA A 162 21.61 3.15 -4.02
CA ALA A 162 22.76 3.12 -4.91
C ALA A 162 24.08 3.33 -4.15
N VAL A 163 25.16 2.84 -4.75
CA VAL A 163 26.53 2.94 -4.26
C VAL A 163 27.37 3.66 -5.30
N VAL A 164 28.13 4.68 -4.87
CA VAL A 164 29.10 5.39 -5.71
C VAL A 164 30.51 5.07 -5.22
N THR A 165 31.35 4.56 -6.12
CA THR A 165 32.73 4.16 -5.82
C THR A 165 33.69 4.92 -6.71
N TYR A 166 34.75 5.52 -6.14
CA TYR A 166 35.80 6.16 -6.92
C TYR A 166 36.64 5.12 -7.66
N THR A 167 36.85 5.33 -8.96
CA THR A 167 37.62 4.45 -9.85
C THR A 167 38.63 5.20 -10.71
N GLY A 168 38.80 6.51 -10.49
CA GLY A 168 39.72 7.37 -11.23
C GLY A 168 41.18 7.24 -10.80
N ASP A 169 42.00 8.12 -11.35
CA ASP A 169 43.43 8.19 -11.05
C ASP A 169 43.69 8.49 -9.58
N THR A 170 44.43 7.62 -8.88
CA THR A 170 44.85 7.87 -7.49
C THR A 170 46.18 8.61 -7.39
N THR A 171 46.95 8.63 -8.49
CA THR A 171 48.23 9.34 -8.59
C THR A 171 48.42 9.94 -9.97
N ALA A 172 49.00 11.14 -10.05
CA ALA A 172 49.42 11.73 -11.32
C ALA A 172 50.73 12.51 -11.17
N THR A 173 51.40 12.79 -12.30
CA THR A 173 52.68 13.52 -12.29
C THR A 173 52.66 14.75 -13.18
N THR A 174 53.20 15.86 -12.69
CA THR A 174 53.41 17.09 -13.47
C THR A 174 54.70 17.01 -14.31
N SER A 175 54.74 17.70 -15.45
CA SER A 175 55.82 17.58 -16.46
C SER A 175 56.88 18.69 -16.38
N ALA A 176 56.67 19.78 -15.64
CA ALA A 176 57.61 20.91 -15.60
C ALA A 176 58.57 20.88 -14.38
N PRO A 177 59.89 21.07 -14.58
CA PRO A 177 60.87 21.07 -13.49
C PRO A 177 60.91 22.37 -12.66
N THR A 178 60.35 23.49 -13.15
CA THR A 178 60.27 24.78 -12.45
C THR A 178 59.03 25.57 -12.89
N GLY A 179 58.30 26.17 -11.94
CA GLY A 179 57.07 26.94 -12.20
C GLY A 179 55.77 26.22 -11.81
N ALA A 180 54.63 26.90 -11.97
CA ALA A 180 53.31 26.27 -11.78
C ALA A 180 53.05 25.27 -12.92
N SER A 181 52.82 24.01 -12.59
CA SER A 181 52.51 22.94 -13.53
C SER A 181 51.30 22.17 -13.05
N THR A 182 50.49 21.67 -13.98
CA THR A 182 49.33 20.84 -13.68
C THR A 182 49.46 19.48 -14.35
N ALA A 183 48.90 18.47 -13.71
CA ALA A 183 48.75 17.12 -14.26
C ALA A 183 47.31 16.95 -14.74
N SER A 184 47.14 16.23 -15.84
CA SER A 184 45.84 15.74 -16.29
C SER A 184 45.43 14.58 -15.38
N VAL A 185 44.33 14.72 -14.65
CA VAL A 185 43.80 13.73 -13.72
C VAL A 185 42.42 13.31 -14.18
N VAL A 186 42.21 12.02 -14.40
CA VAL A 186 40.90 11.44 -14.69
C VAL A 186 40.20 11.16 -13.37
N LEU A 187 39.17 11.93 -13.05
CA LEU A 187 38.22 11.58 -12.00
C LEU A 187 37.20 10.63 -12.60
N ALA A 188 37.03 9.45 -12.00
CA ALA A 188 36.03 8.49 -12.41
C ALA A 188 35.30 7.91 -11.21
N ALA A 189 34.02 7.58 -11.42
CA ALA A 189 33.16 6.94 -10.46
C ALA A 189 32.41 5.79 -11.12
N ALA A 190 32.37 4.63 -10.48
CA ALA A 190 31.41 3.57 -10.79
C ALA A 190 30.18 3.74 -9.92
N VAL A 191 28.99 3.65 -10.53
CA VAL A 191 27.70 3.70 -9.83
C VAL A 191 27.04 2.33 -9.96
N ALA A 192 26.57 1.78 -8.85
CA ALA A 192 25.90 0.49 -8.82
C ALA A 192 24.69 0.53 -7.90
N GLU A 193 23.70 -0.31 -8.15
CA GLU A 193 22.57 -0.52 -7.23
C GLU A 193 23.01 -1.37 -6.03
N ALA A 194 22.44 -1.14 -4.86
CA ALA A 194 22.78 -1.82 -3.62
C ALA A 194 22.16 -3.23 -3.54
N ALA A 195 22.49 -4.10 -4.50
CA ALA A 195 22.36 -5.56 -4.47
C ALA A 195 20.99 -6.19 -4.06
N ASP A 196 19.88 -5.46 -4.02
CA ASP A 196 18.54 -6.00 -3.71
C ASP A 196 17.88 -6.78 -4.87
N GLY A 197 18.50 -6.77 -6.05
CA GLY A 197 18.38 -7.85 -7.04
C GLY A 197 17.44 -7.59 -8.22
N SER A 198 16.99 -6.37 -8.45
CA SER A 198 16.25 -6.02 -9.66
C SER A 198 17.04 -4.95 -10.43
N LEU A 199 17.88 -5.38 -11.40
CA LEU A 199 18.70 -4.48 -12.22
C LEU A 199 17.82 -3.62 -13.12
N GLY A 200 17.25 -2.57 -12.54
CA GLY A 200 16.52 -1.54 -13.21
C GLY A 200 17.52 -0.59 -13.86
N ASN A 201 18.15 -1.00 -14.97
CA ASN A 201 19.21 -0.26 -15.68
C ASN A 201 18.81 1.18 -16.12
N THR A 202 18.66 2.10 -15.15
CA THR A 202 18.22 3.49 -15.30
C THR A 202 19.20 4.49 -14.69
N LEU A 203 20.34 4.00 -14.20
CA LEU A 203 21.50 4.80 -13.80
C LEU A 203 22.10 5.65 -14.93
N PRO A 204 22.14 5.21 -16.20
CA PRO A 204 22.62 6.06 -17.29
C PRO A 204 21.83 7.38 -17.37
N GLY A 205 22.54 8.50 -17.47
CA GLY A 205 21.94 9.84 -17.50
C GLY A 205 21.85 10.54 -16.14
N LYS A 206 22.10 9.84 -15.01
CA LYS A 206 22.23 10.50 -13.70
C LYS A 206 23.54 11.28 -13.60
N LEU A 207 23.64 12.21 -12.64
CA LEU A 207 24.81 13.05 -12.44
C LEU A 207 25.57 12.65 -11.17
N VAL A 208 26.89 12.51 -11.29
CA VAL A 208 27.81 12.42 -10.16
C VAL A 208 28.52 13.76 -10.02
N ARG A 209 28.48 14.33 -8.82
CA ARG A 209 29.27 15.51 -8.45
C ARG A 209 30.60 15.05 -7.86
N PHE A 210 31.68 15.55 -8.43
CA PHE A 210 33.04 15.43 -7.89
C PHE A 210 33.39 16.75 -7.21
N SER A 211 33.59 16.72 -5.90
CA SER A 211 34.10 17.86 -5.12
C SER A 211 35.53 17.56 -4.69
N VAL A 212 36.48 18.26 -5.28
CA VAL A 212 37.92 18.07 -5.05
C VAL A 212 38.42 19.15 -4.11
N PHE A 213 39.00 18.74 -2.99
CA PHE A 213 39.56 19.63 -1.98
C PHE A 213 41.08 19.46 -1.93
N ALA A 214 41.81 20.56 -1.98
CA ALA A 214 43.26 20.60 -1.74
C ALA A 214 43.59 20.18 -0.30
N SER A 215 44.86 19.91 0.01
CA SER A 215 45.29 19.47 1.35
C SER A 215 45.00 20.48 2.46
N ASN A 216 44.87 21.76 2.09
CA ASN A 216 44.44 22.85 2.96
C ASN A 216 42.92 22.99 3.11
N ASN A 217 42.16 21.99 2.64
CA ASN A 217 40.70 21.93 2.65
C ASN A 217 39.99 23.02 1.82
N ARG A 218 40.70 23.73 0.93
CA ARG A 218 40.06 24.63 -0.04
C ARG A 218 39.51 23.83 -1.21
N SER A 219 38.30 24.17 -1.62
CA SER A 219 37.71 23.64 -2.87
C SER A 219 38.60 23.99 -4.05
N ALA A 220 39.18 22.98 -4.69
CA ALA A 220 40.04 23.12 -5.86
C ALA A 220 39.21 23.06 -7.14
N VAL A 221 38.33 22.04 -7.25
CA VAL A 221 37.48 21.83 -8.43
C VAL A 221 36.15 21.24 -7.97
N VAL A 222 35.04 21.74 -8.51
CA VAL A 222 33.73 21.08 -8.41
C VAL A 222 33.21 20.89 -9.82
N VAL A 223 32.96 19.64 -10.20
CA VAL A 223 32.54 19.28 -11.55
C VAL A 223 31.50 18.17 -11.50
N MET A 224 30.63 18.13 -12.49
CA MET A 224 29.65 17.06 -12.65
C MET A 224 30.00 16.23 -13.89
N ALA A 225 29.78 14.93 -13.81
CA ALA A 225 29.80 14.05 -14.97
C ALA A 225 28.52 13.21 -14.99
N THR A 226 28.04 12.96 -16.20
CA THR A 226 26.89 12.09 -16.44
C THR A 226 27.33 10.64 -16.39
N VAL A 227 26.54 9.79 -15.75
CA VAL A 227 26.72 8.34 -15.75
C VAL A 227 26.42 7.81 -17.15
N GLY A 228 27.40 7.15 -17.76
CA GLY A 228 27.33 6.53 -19.07
C GLY A 228 26.60 5.18 -19.05
N GLY A 229 26.51 4.55 -20.22
CA GLY A 229 25.85 3.24 -20.38
C GLY A 229 26.60 2.06 -19.73
N ASP A 230 27.86 2.28 -19.34
CA ASP A 230 28.69 1.36 -18.56
C ASP A 230 28.59 1.61 -17.04
N ASN A 231 27.65 2.46 -16.62
CA ASN A 231 27.45 2.91 -15.24
C ASN A 231 28.66 3.63 -14.64
N THR A 232 29.51 4.23 -15.48
CA THR A 232 30.61 5.06 -15.02
C THR A 232 30.36 6.54 -15.34
N ALA A 233 30.79 7.43 -14.46
CA ALA A 233 30.84 8.86 -14.71
C ALA A 233 32.30 9.30 -14.62
N SER A 234 32.82 9.95 -15.67
CA SER A 234 34.22 10.38 -15.69
C SER A 234 34.40 11.79 -16.23
N VAL A 235 35.43 12.47 -15.73
CA VAL A 235 35.81 13.83 -16.16
C VAL A 235 37.29 14.04 -15.93
N THR A 236 37.94 14.71 -16.87
CA THR A 236 39.36 15.06 -16.78
C THR A 236 39.52 16.48 -16.25
N VAL A 237 40.38 16.65 -15.25
CA VAL A 237 40.67 17.95 -14.63
C VAL A 237 42.18 18.20 -14.59
N ALA A 238 42.58 19.47 -14.52
CA ALA A 238 43.98 19.86 -14.35
C ALA A 238 44.25 20.22 -12.88
N LEU A 239 45.11 19.47 -12.20
CA LEU A 239 45.45 19.67 -10.79
C LEU A 239 46.95 19.96 -10.62
N GLY A 240 47.28 20.86 -9.70
CA GLY A 240 48.68 21.18 -9.35
C GLY A 240 49.28 20.14 -8.41
N ASP A 241 50.53 20.37 -7.98
CA ASP A 241 51.16 19.48 -7.00
C ASP A 241 50.51 19.65 -5.62
N ASP A 242 49.74 18.65 -5.19
CA ASP A 242 49.13 18.58 -3.87
C ASP A 242 48.60 17.15 -3.60
N THR A 243 48.16 16.91 -2.36
CA THR A 243 47.28 15.79 -2.03
C THR A 243 45.84 16.30 -1.98
N TYR A 244 44.98 15.72 -2.82
CA TYR A 244 43.58 16.11 -2.94
C TYR A 244 42.66 15.05 -2.34
N THR A 245 41.62 15.50 -1.64
CA THR A 245 40.48 14.66 -1.27
C THR A 245 39.39 14.82 -2.31
N VAL A 246 38.94 13.72 -2.91
CA VAL A 246 37.82 13.69 -3.85
C VAL A 246 36.61 13.16 -3.11
N ARG A 247 35.61 14.01 -2.91
CA ARG A 247 34.29 13.61 -2.43
C ARG A 247 33.35 13.40 -3.60
N LEU A 248 32.74 12.23 -3.64
CA LEU A 248 31.77 11.79 -4.62
C LEU A 248 30.37 11.86 -4.02
N GLU A 249 29.46 12.48 -4.75
CA GLU A 249 28.04 12.51 -4.43
C GLU A 249 27.26 12.13 -5.68
N LEU A 250 26.44 11.07 -5.62
CA LEU A 250 25.35 10.94 -6.58
C LEU A 250 24.44 12.14 -6.32
N VAL A 251 24.22 12.98 -7.33
CA VAL A 251 23.31 14.11 -7.16
C VAL A 251 21.94 13.53 -6.88
N THR A 252 21.48 13.71 -5.63
CA THR A 252 20.22 13.14 -5.13
C THR A 252 19.11 13.50 -6.09
N ASN A 253 18.46 12.49 -6.63
CA ASN A 253 17.28 12.64 -7.45
C ASN A 253 16.13 11.90 -6.76
N ALA A 254 14.92 12.03 -7.30
CA ALA A 254 13.77 11.34 -6.71
C ALA A 254 13.91 9.82 -6.78
N GLU A 255 14.67 9.28 -7.73
CA GLU A 255 14.72 7.85 -8.10
C GLU A 255 15.77 7.04 -7.35
N TYR A 256 16.89 7.65 -6.99
CA TYR A 256 18.05 6.98 -6.36
C TYR A 256 18.57 7.76 -5.15
N ALA A 257 18.86 7.02 -4.08
CA ALA A 257 19.53 7.50 -2.88
C ALA A 257 20.91 6.82 -2.77
N ALA A 258 21.97 7.60 -2.58
CA ALA A 258 23.31 7.06 -2.35
C ALA A 258 24.03 7.84 -1.25
N ALA A 259 24.73 7.11 -0.38
CA ALA A 259 25.63 7.74 0.58
C ALA A 259 26.84 8.36 -0.16
N PRO A 260 27.36 9.52 0.29
CA PRO A 260 28.57 10.09 -0.28
C PRO A 260 29.78 9.18 -0.03
N SER A 261 30.72 9.18 -0.98
CA SER A 261 31.96 8.41 -0.90
C SER A 261 33.17 9.34 -1.01
N ASN A 262 34.32 8.95 -0.45
CA ASN A 262 35.55 9.75 -0.47
C ASN A 262 36.72 8.92 -0.99
N ALA A 263 37.63 9.59 -1.71
CA ALA A 263 38.90 9.03 -2.17
C ALA A 263 40.02 10.08 -2.08
N THR A 264 41.27 9.65 -2.26
CA THR A 264 42.45 10.52 -2.24
C THR A 264 43.20 10.41 -3.56
N VAL A 265 43.61 11.56 -4.10
CA VAL A 265 44.44 11.66 -5.31
C VAL A 265 45.70 12.45 -4.97
N THR A 266 46.86 11.88 -5.28
CA THR A 266 48.15 12.55 -5.00
C THR A 266 48.81 12.96 -6.31
N VAL A 267 49.05 14.26 -6.48
CA VAL A 267 49.78 14.79 -7.64
C VAL A 267 51.17 15.19 -7.21
N VAL A 268 52.18 14.57 -7.81
CA VAL A 268 53.59 14.80 -7.46
C VAL A 268 54.38 15.29 -8.65
N ARG A 269 55.38 16.14 -8.40
CA ARG A 269 56.36 16.49 -9.45
C ARG A 269 57.15 15.26 -9.85
N LYS A 270 57.28 15.05 -11.17
CA LYS A 270 58.20 14.04 -11.70
C LYS A 270 59.64 14.43 -11.32
N LYS A 271 60.31 13.58 -10.54
CA LYS A 271 61.75 13.72 -10.29
C LYS A 271 62.50 13.44 -11.60
N LYS A 272 63.42 14.33 -11.97
CA LYS A 272 64.35 14.13 -13.10
C LYS A 272 65.24 12.93 -12.85
#